data_AF-A0A7W0LZL3-F1
#
_entry.id   AF-A0A7W0LZL3-F1
#
_cell.length_a   1.000
_cell.length_b   1.000
_cell.length_c   1.000
_cell.angle_alpha   90.00
_cell.angle_beta   90.00
_cell.angle_gamma   90.00
#
_symmetry.space_group_name_H-M   'P 1'
#
loop_
_entity.id
_entity.type
_entity.pdbx_description
1 polymer ?
#
loop_
_entity_poly.entity_id
_entity_poly.type
_entity_poly.pdbx_seq_one_letter_code
_entity_poly.pdbx_strand_id
1 'polypeptide(L)'
;MVAGLQVEPEPFGGPGDGAGRETARHALRFKTPGSRRPAEPERPTLPTGFRDLDHFTGGIRLGDVWLLTAAPQEGRSTLPSQLALATAVKRAWPTWYICPLAGLRLCAYRLLSTQGRIPMPYLPQKRVSDADRRRMERVRRQIGQAPLAVMADSSLPHLETLL
;
A
#
# COMPACT_ATOMS: atom_id res chain seq x y z
N MET A 1 -9.42 34.29 -0.64
CA MET A 1 -8.96 34.11 -2.03
C MET A 1 -8.31 32.75 -2.15
N VAL A 2 -9.05 31.76 -2.66
CA VAL A 2 -8.53 30.41 -2.91
C VAL A 2 -7.96 30.42 -4.32
N ALA A 3 -6.65 30.24 -4.45
CA ALA A 3 -6.00 30.11 -5.76
C ALA A 3 -6.47 28.82 -6.42
N GLY A 4 -7.02 28.94 -7.62
CA GLY A 4 -7.56 27.82 -8.40
C GLY A 4 -6.49 26.79 -8.72
N LEU A 5 -6.74 25.54 -8.30
CA LEU A 5 -5.96 24.38 -8.69
C LEU A 5 -6.48 23.94 -10.08
N GLN A 6 -5.87 24.43 -11.16
CA GLN A 6 -6.17 23.91 -12.50
C GLN A 6 -5.33 22.64 -12.71
N VAL A 7 -6.02 21.50 -12.78
CA VAL A 7 -5.48 20.22 -13.23
C VAL A 7 -6.14 19.96 -14.58
N GLU A 8 -5.41 20.17 -15.67
CA GLU A 8 -5.85 19.76 -17.01
C GLU A 8 -5.61 18.25 -17.15
N PRO A 9 -6.66 17.43 -17.35
CA PRO A 9 -6.49 16.00 -17.54
C PRO A 9 -6.08 15.72 -19.00
N GLU A 10 -4.81 15.38 -19.22
CA GLU A 10 -4.40 14.76 -20.49
C GLU A 10 -5.05 13.38 -20.61
N PRO A 11 -5.61 13.03 -21.79
CA PRO A 11 -6.36 11.79 -21.95
C PRO A 11 -5.46 10.56 -21.81
N PHE A 12 -5.89 9.63 -20.95
CA PHE A 12 -5.27 8.32 -20.80
C PHE A 12 -5.30 7.58 -22.15
N GLY A 13 -4.12 7.24 -22.68
CA GLY A 13 -3.97 6.48 -23.92
C GLY A 13 -4.78 5.18 -23.90
N GLY A 14 -5.42 4.88 -25.03
CA GLY A 14 -6.31 3.72 -25.18
C GLY A 14 -5.60 2.37 -25.07
N PRO A 15 -6.38 1.27 -24.98
CA PRO A 15 -5.86 -0.06 -24.73
C PRO A 15 -5.12 -0.60 -25.96
N GLY A 16 -3.78 -0.58 -25.93
CA GLY A 16 -2.95 -1.16 -26.99
C GLY A 16 -1.45 -0.93 -26.85
N ASP A 17 -1.04 0.17 -26.22
CA ASP A 17 0.36 0.58 -26.24
C ASP A 17 1.07 0.33 -24.91
N GLY A 18 1.90 -0.71 -24.86
CA GLY A 18 3.12 -0.74 -24.01
C GLY A 18 2.98 -0.51 -22.50
N ALA A 19 1.77 -0.60 -21.94
CA ALA A 19 1.37 -0.06 -20.63
C ALA A 19 2.22 -0.47 -19.42
N GLY A 20 3.01 -1.55 -19.51
CA GLY A 20 3.88 -2.00 -18.43
C GLY A 20 5.21 -1.24 -18.28
N ARG A 21 5.61 -0.41 -19.24
CA ARG A 21 6.89 0.35 -19.19
C ARG A 21 6.73 1.82 -18.83
N GLU A 22 5.54 2.38 -18.95
CA GLU A 22 5.30 3.83 -18.82
C GLU A 22 4.69 4.24 -17.47
N THR A 23 4.07 3.30 -16.74
CA THR A 23 3.41 3.57 -15.45
C THR A 23 4.37 3.99 -14.34
N ALA A 24 5.66 3.67 -14.46
CA ALA A 24 6.68 4.06 -13.48
C ALA A 24 7.05 5.56 -13.53
N ARG A 25 6.64 6.31 -14.57
CA ARG A 25 7.02 7.72 -14.75
C ARG A 25 6.10 8.73 -14.05
N HIS A 26 4.92 8.33 -13.56
CA HIS A 26 3.93 9.26 -13.03
C HIS A 26 3.89 9.39 -11.50
N ALA A 27 5.01 9.15 -10.82
CA ALA A 27 5.19 9.60 -9.44
C ALA A 27 5.38 11.13 -9.40
N LEU A 28 4.31 11.88 -9.71
CA LEU A 28 4.28 13.33 -9.62
C LEU A 28 4.39 13.73 -8.14
N ARG A 29 5.61 14.06 -7.71
CA ARG A 29 5.81 14.88 -6.51
C ARG A 29 5.21 16.25 -6.83
N PHE A 30 4.07 16.57 -6.22
CA PHE A 30 3.51 17.93 -6.23
C PHE A 30 4.52 18.88 -5.58
N LYS A 31 5.37 19.51 -6.39
CA LYS A 31 6.28 20.56 -5.97
C LYS A 31 5.63 21.88 -6.37
N THR A 32 5.06 22.61 -5.41
CA THR A 32 4.57 23.97 -5.64
C THR A 32 5.73 24.81 -6.20
N PRO A 33 5.62 25.40 -7.41
CA PRO A 33 6.67 26.26 -7.94
C PRO A 33 6.89 27.46 -7.01
N GLY A 34 8.14 27.70 -6.60
CA GLY A 34 8.53 28.90 -5.84
C GLY A 34 8.56 28.79 -4.31
N SER A 35 8.14 27.68 -3.69
CA SER A 35 8.34 27.51 -2.24
C SER A 35 9.75 26.98 -1.94
N ARG A 36 10.68 27.87 -1.59
CA ARG A 36 11.95 27.46 -0.97
C ARG A 36 11.61 26.99 0.45
N ARG A 37 11.28 25.71 0.59
CA ARG A 37 11.01 25.10 1.91
C ARG A 37 12.28 25.29 2.76
N PRO A 38 12.18 25.78 4.00
CA PRO A 38 13.31 25.73 4.93
C PRO A 38 13.82 24.29 5.02
N ALA A 39 15.11 24.10 5.28
CA ALA A 39 15.70 22.77 5.45
C ALA A 39 14.90 22.00 6.50
N GLU A 40 14.00 21.12 6.07
CA GLU A 40 13.18 20.32 6.97
C GLU A 40 14.13 19.41 7.75
N PRO A 41 13.93 19.26 9.08
CA PRO A 41 14.70 18.31 9.87
C PRO A 41 14.66 16.93 9.20
N GLU A 42 15.76 16.19 9.30
CA GLU A 42 15.87 14.87 8.70
C GLU A 42 14.75 13.96 9.25
N ARG A 43 13.76 13.68 8.39
CA ARG A 43 12.62 12.84 8.77
C ARG A 43 13.00 11.39 8.55
N PRO A 44 12.61 10.49 9.47
CA PRO A 44 12.75 9.05 9.26
C PRO A 44 12.18 8.68 7.89
N THR A 45 12.98 7.98 7.10
CA THR A 45 12.63 7.55 5.76
C THR A 45 12.61 6.03 5.70
N LEU A 46 11.51 5.49 5.22
CA LEU A 46 11.24 4.07 5.12
C LEU A 46 11.48 3.59 3.70
N PRO A 47 12.38 2.63 3.46
CA PRO A 47 12.42 1.97 2.16
C PRO A 47 11.09 1.25 1.91
N THR A 48 10.51 1.43 0.72
CA THR A 48 9.30 0.75 0.24
C THR A 48 9.51 -0.75 0.12
N GLY A 49 10.76 -1.18 -0.09
CA GLY A 49 11.10 -2.58 -0.36
C GLY A 49 11.13 -2.92 -1.86
N PHE A 50 10.86 -1.95 -2.74
CA PHE A 50 11.08 -2.05 -4.18
C PHE A 50 12.28 -1.21 -4.54
N ARG A 51 13.37 -1.86 -4.96
CA ARG A 51 14.65 -1.21 -5.26
C ARG A 51 14.50 -0.01 -6.19
N ASP A 52 13.76 -0.19 -7.28
CA ASP A 52 13.63 0.84 -8.31
C ASP A 52 12.75 2.00 -7.80
N LEU A 53 11.67 1.70 -7.07
CA LEU A 53 10.85 2.74 -6.45
C LEU A 53 11.63 3.53 -5.41
N ASP A 54 12.43 2.86 -4.57
CA ASP A 54 13.29 3.51 -3.58
C ASP A 54 14.38 4.35 -4.25
N HIS A 55 14.92 3.93 -5.39
CA HIS A 55 15.86 4.72 -6.18
C HIS A 55 15.23 6.02 -6.71
N PHE A 56 14.00 5.95 -7.23
CA PHE A 56 13.32 7.14 -7.77
C PHE A 56 12.75 8.06 -6.69
N THR A 57 12.30 7.51 -5.57
CA THR A 57 11.56 8.25 -4.55
C THR A 57 12.42 8.64 -3.35
N GLY A 58 13.54 7.96 -3.12
CA GLY A 58 14.32 8.03 -1.88
C GLY A 58 13.66 7.28 -0.72
N GLY A 59 12.57 6.55 -0.96
CA GLY A 59 11.74 5.91 0.06
C GLY A 59 10.61 6.80 0.59
N ILE A 60 9.82 6.24 1.50
CA ILE A 60 8.66 6.90 2.13
C ILE A 60 9.14 7.73 3.32
N ARG A 61 9.15 9.05 3.16
CA ARG A 61 9.48 9.98 4.25
C ARG A 61 8.27 10.16 5.17
N LEU A 62 8.51 10.19 6.47
CA LEU A 62 7.44 10.45 7.44
C LEU A 62 6.80 11.83 7.18
N GLY A 63 5.46 11.88 7.18
CA GLY A 63 4.68 13.08 6.89
C GLY A 63 4.40 13.35 5.41
N ASP A 64 4.99 12.58 4.49
CA ASP A 64 4.61 12.63 3.08
C ASP A 64 3.30 11.87 2.84
N VAL A 65 2.42 12.43 2.02
CA VAL A 65 1.21 11.75 1.54
C VAL A 65 1.48 11.17 0.16
N TRP A 66 1.24 9.87 0.00
CA TRP A 66 1.45 9.15 -1.24
C TRP A 66 0.11 8.79 -1.87
N LEU A 67 -0.08 9.16 -3.13
CA LEU A 67 -1.26 8.80 -3.92
C LEU A 67 -0.91 7.69 -4.90
N LEU A 68 -1.60 6.56 -4.79
CA LEU A 68 -1.53 5.46 -5.75
C LEU A 68 -2.79 5.46 -6.63
N THR A 69 -2.60 5.76 -7.92
CA THR A 69 -3.64 5.63 -8.93
C THR A 69 -3.36 4.42 -9.81
N ALA A 70 -4.42 3.71 -10.20
CA ALA A 70 -4.36 2.53 -11.07
C ALA A 70 -5.77 2.25 -11.58
N ALA A 71 -5.89 1.61 -12.74
CA ALA A 71 -7.18 1.13 -13.23
C ALA A 71 -7.69 -0.05 -12.38
N PRO A 72 -8.99 -0.36 -12.45
CA PRO A 72 -9.53 -1.57 -11.83
C PRO A 72 -8.74 -2.81 -12.26
N GLN A 73 -8.54 -3.73 -11.32
CA GLN A 73 -7.82 -5.00 -11.52
C GLN A 73 -6.30 -4.91 -11.77
N GLU A 74 -5.69 -3.72 -11.79
CA GLU A 74 -4.23 -3.56 -11.90
C GLU A 74 -3.48 -3.70 -10.57
N GLY A 75 -4.11 -4.28 -9.55
CA GLY A 75 -3.43 -4.56 -8.29
C GLY A 75 -3.26 -3.36 -7.34
N ARG A 76 -4.10 -2.32 -7.44
CA ARG A 76 -4.14 -1.17 -6.51
C ARG A 76 -4.17 -1.57 -5.03
N SER A 77 -4.78 -2.70 -4.69
CA SER A 77 -4.80 -3.22 -3.30
C SER A 77 -3.58 -4.05 -2.92
N THR A 78 -2.84 -4.57 -3.91
CA THR A 78 -1.70 -5.46 -3.71
C THR A 78 -0.49 -4.71 -3.17
N LEU A 79 -0.17 -3.54 -3.75
CA LEU A 79 0.97 -2.73 -3.33
C LEU A 79 0.82 -2.27 -1.86
N PRO A 80 -0.32 -1.71 -1.43
CA PRO A 80 -0.55 -1.39 -0.02
C PRO A 80 -0.43 -2.59 0.93
N SER A 81 -0.90 -3.78 0.55
CA SER A 81 -0.72 -4.99 1.39
C SER A 81 0.76 -5.34 1.59
N GLN A 82 1.57 -5.22 0.53
CA GLN A 82 3.02 -5.48 0.60
C GLN A 82 3.72 -4.45 1.47
N LEU A 83 3.38 -3.17 1.32
CA LEU A 83 3.92 -2.09 2.16
C LEU A 83 3.56 -2.30 3.62
N ALA A 84 2.29 -2.62 3.93
CA ALA A 84 1.87 -2.86 5.30
C ALA A 84 2.60 -4.02 5.98
N LEU A 85 2.86 -5.10 5.24
CA LEU A 85 3.67 -6.22 5.73
C LEU A 85 5.16 -5.82 5.88
N ALA A 86 5.70 -5.05 4.94
CA ALA A 86 7.08 -4.59 5.02
C ALA A 86 7.33 -3.65 6.22
N THR A 87 6.39 -2.77 6.52
CA THR A 87 6.50 -1.85 7.67
C THR A 87 6.23 -2.56 8.98
N ALA A 88 5.10 -3.26 9.11
CA ALA A 88 4.72 -3.88 10.38
C ALA A 88 5.51 -5.14 10.68
N VAL A 89 5.59 -6.09 9.74
CA VAL A 89 6.18 -7.41 10.01
C VAL A 89 7.70 -7.38 9.92
N LYS A 90 8.27 -6.70 8.91
CA LYS A 90 9.73 -6.69 8.74
C LYS A 90 10.44 -5.64 9.58
N ARG A 91 9.76 -4.55 9.97
CA ARG A 91 10.39 -3.43 10.70
C ARG A 91 9.78 -3.13 12.07
N ALA A 92 8.67 -3.79 12.44
CA ALA A 92 7.96 -3.53 13.69
C ALA A 92 7.45 -2.08 13.82
N TRP A 93 7.09 -1.44 12.70
CA TRP A 93 6.49 -0.10 12.72
C TRP A 93 4.97 -0.19 12.88
N PRO A 94 4.37 0.56 13.82
CA PRO A 94 2.92 0.65 13.94
C PRO A 94 2.29 1.03 12.61
N THR A 95 1.43 0.15 12.09
CA THR A 95 0.87 0.28 10.75
C THR A 95 -0.63 0.02 10.78
N TRP A 96 -1.38 0.87 10.09
CA TRP A 96 -2.82 0.74 9.91
C TRP A 96 -3.09 0.37 8.45
N TYR A 97 -3.69 -0.79 8.22
CA TYR A 97 -4.11 -1.25 6.89
C TYR A 97 -5.62 -1.17 6.79
N ILE A 98 -6.09 -0.15 6.07
CA ILE A 98 -7.51 0.20 5.96
C ILE A 98 -8.02 -0.14 4.56
N CYS A 99 -9.10 -0.89 4.48
CA CYS A 99 -9.71 -1.34 3.24
C CYS A 99 -11.24 -1.23 3.31
N PRO A 100 -11.83 -0.04 3.11
CA PRO A 100 -13.26 0.17 3.31
C PRO A 100 -14.13 -0.53 2.26
N LEU A 101 -13.59 -0.74 1.05
CA LEU A 101 -14.29 -1.43 -0.05
C LEU A 101 -14.15 -2.97 0.00
N ALA A 102 -13.52 -3.51 1.05
CA ALA A 102 -13.33 -4.94 1.22
C ALA A 102 -13.78 -5.38 2.60
N GLY A 103 -14.23 -6.63 2.73
CA GLY A 103 -14.46 -7.25 4.04
C GLY A 103 -13.16 -7.72 4.70
N LEU A 104 -13.15 -7.82 6.03
CA LEU A 104 -11.99 -8.24 6.83
C LEU A 104 -11.37 -9.55 6.35
N ARG A 105 -12.20 -10.52 5.94
CA ARG A 105 -11.73 -11.82 5.41
C ARG A 105 -10.88 -11.66 4.16
N LEU A 106 -11.28 -10.79 3.23
CA LEU A 106 -10.52 -10.56 2.00
C LEU A 106 -9.19 -9.86 2.29
N CYS A 107 -9.18 -8.91 3.22
CA CYS A 107 -7.95 -8.25 3.70
C CYS A 107 -6.99 -9.26 4.31
N ALA A 108 -7.48 -10.14 5.20
CA ALA A 108 -6.67 -11.20 5.80
C ALA A 108 -6.11 -12.15 4.72
N TYR A 109 -6.91 -12.57 3.74
CA TYR A 109 -6.42 -13.42 2.64
C TYR A 109 -5.35 -12.73 1.81
N ARG A 110 -5.44 -11.43 1.54
CA ARG A 110 -4.40 -10.67 0.84
C ARG A 110 -3.08 -10.68 1.61
N LEU A 111 -3.13 -10.43 2.92
CA LEU A 111 -1.95 -10.44 3.76
C LEU A 111 -1.31 -11.84 3.86
N LEU A 112 -2.13 -12.89 4.07
CA LEU A 112 -1.66 -14.27 4.12
C LEU A 112 -1.07 -14.74 2.78
N SER A 113 -1.75 -14.44 1.68
CA SER A 113 -1.30 -14.77 0.32
C SER A 113 0.04 -14.10 0.02
N THR A 114 0.16 -12.81 0.35
CA THR A 114 1.37 -12.01 0.10
C THR A 114 2.55 -12.51 0.92
N GLN A 115 2.39 -12.66 2.24
CA GLN A 115 3.49 -13.06 3.14
C GLN A 115 3.82 -14.55 3.02
N GLY A 116 2.81 -15.39 2.80
CA GLY A 116 2.95 -16.84 2.66
C GLY A 116 3.26 -17.31 1.24
N ARG A 117 3.17 -16.46 0.22
CA ARG A 117 3.23 -16.88 -1.19
C ARG A 117 2.27 -18.04 -1.47
N ILE A 118 1.07 -17.97 -0.91
CA ILE A 118 0.00 -18.94 -1.13
C ILE A 118 -0.93 -18.35 -2.18
N PRO A 119 -1.25 -19.06 -3.28
CA PRO A 119 -2.13 -18.54 -4.31
C PRO A 119 -3.48 -18.08 -3.75
N MET A 120 -3.88 -16.84 -4.08
CA MET A 120 -5.13 -16.24 -3.60
C MET A 120 -6.37 -17.11 -3.85
N PRO A 121 -6.57 -17.76 -5.02
CA PRO A 121 -7.76 -18.58 -5.26
C PRO A 121 -7.94 -19.75 -4.29
N TYR A 122 -6.85 -20.24 -3.68
CA TYR A 122 -6.88 -21.40 -2.80
C TYR A 122 -7.38 -21.06 -1.40
N LEU A 123 -7.20 -19.81 -0.94
CA LEU A 123 -7.55 -19.40 0.42
C LEU A 123 -9.07 -19.39 0.67
N PRO A 124 -9.92 -18.79 -0.20
CA PRO A 124 -11.37 -18.84 -0.01
C PRO A 124 -11.95 -20.25 -0.19
N GLN A 125 -11.39 -21.04 -1.11
CA GLN A 125 -11.89 -22.37 -1.49
C GLN A 125 -11.45 -23.47 -0.53
N LYS A 126 -10.60 -23.16 0.45
CA LYS A 126 -9.97 -24.13 1.38
C LYS A 126 -9.18 -25.25 0.67
N ARG A 127 -8.75 -25.02 -0.56
CA ARG A 127 -7.93 -25.95 -1.36
C ARG A 127 -6.43 -25.74 -1.07
N VAL A 128 -6.06 -25.81 0.21
CA VAL A 128 -4.67 -25.61 0.67
C VAL A 128 -4.03 -26.95 1.02
N SER A 129 -2.86 -27.21 0.43
CA SER A 129 -2.05 -28.37 0.76
C SER A 129 -1.65 -28.36 2.24
N ASP A 130 -1.25 -29.51 2.78
CA ASP A 130 -0.77 -29.56 4.17
C ASP A 130 0.47 -28.69 4.39
N ALA A 131 1.33 -28.59 3.37
CA ALA A 131 2.48 -27.69 3.38
C ALA A 131 2.05 -26.21 3.44
N ASP A 132 1.04 -25.82 2.66
CA ASP A 132 0.49 -24.47 2.68
C ASP A 132 -0.23 -24.16 3.99
N ARG A 133 -0.89 -25.15 4.60
CA ARG A 133 -1.53 -24.99 5.90
C ARG A 133 -0.52 -24.67 6.99
N ARG A 134 0.57 -25.44 7.08
CA ARG A 134 1.69 -25.16 7.98
C ARG A 134 2.31 -23.79 7.72
N ARG A 135 2.46 -23.42 6.45
CA ARG A 135 2.97 -22.10 6.05
C ARG A 135 2.04 -20.97 6.50
N MET A 136 0.73 -21.14 6.31
CA MET A 136 -0.29 -20.18 6.69
C MET A 136 -0.33 -19.97 8.20
N GLU A 137 -0.23 -21.03 9.00
CA GLU A 137 -0.15 -20.93 10.47
C GLU A 137 1.08 -20.14 10.94
N ARG A 138 2.25 -20.41 10.35
CA ARG A 138 3.47 -19.64 10.63
C ARG A 138 3.29 -18.16 10.29
N VAL A 139 2.75 -17.86 9.11
CA VAL A 139 2.52 -16.48 8.65
C VAL A 139 1.49 -15.77 9.53
N ARG A 140 0.40 -16.45 9.91
CA ARG A 140 -0.61 -15.91 10.82
C ARG A 140 0.01 -15.50 12.15
N ARG A 141 0.93 -16.31 12.68
CA ARG A 141 1.67 -15.99 13.91
C ARG A 141 2.57 -14.77 13.74
N GLN A 142 3.32 -14.70 12.64
CA GLN A 142 4.18 -13.55 12.34
C GLN A 142 3.37 -12.25 12.22
N ILE A 143 2.23 -12.28 11.52
CA ILE A 143 1.36 -11.12 11.38
C ILE A 143 0.73 -10.76 12.73
N GLY A 144 0.27 -11.75 13.51
CA GLY A 144 -0.35 -11.50 14.82
C GLY A 144 0.61 -10.97 15.89
N GLN A 145 1.92 -11.12 15.72
CA GLN A 145 2.95 -10.54 16.59
C GLN A 145 3.41 -9.15 16.12
N ALA A 146 3.06 -8.74 14.90
CA ALA A 146 3.44 -7.44 14.36
C ALA A 146 2.48 -6.34 14.83
N PRO A 147 2.92 -5.08 14.93
CA PRO A 147 2.07 -3.94 15.25
C PRO A 147 1.24 -3.51 14.02
N LEU A 148 0.41 -4.42 13.51
CA LEU A 148 -0.45 -4.23 12.35
C LEU A 148 -1.93 -4.25 12.75
N ALA A 149 -2.58 -3.09 12.67
CA ALA A 149 -4.03 -2.99 12.77
C ALA A 149 -4.66 -3.15 11.37
N VAL A 150 -5.64 -4.04 11.25
CA VAL A 150 -6.40 -4.23 10.00
C VAL A 150 -7.82 -3.77 10.22
N MET A 151 -8.26 -2.81 9.41
CA MET A 151 -9.62 -2.31 9.41
C MET A 151 -10.24 -2.51 8.03
N ALA A 152 -11.45 -3.03 8.03
CA ALA A 152 -12.24 -3.22 6.84
C ALA A 152 -13.71 -3.01 7.23
N ASP A 153 -14.59 -2.86 6.23
CA ASP A 153 -15.95 -2.32 6.40
C ASP A 153 -15.99 -0.77 6.54
N SER A 154 -17.16 -0.21 6.26
CA SER A 154 -17.54 1.21 6.35
C SER A 154 -17.67 1.72 7.79
N SER A 155 -17.70 0.82 8.77
CA SER A 155 -17.69 1.18 10.20
C SER A 155 -16.26 1.47 10.67
N LEU A 156 -15.63 2.50 10.11
CA LEU A 156 -14.50 3.11 10.80
C LEU A 156 -15.03 3.61 12.14
N PRO A 157 -14.42 3.27 13.29
CA PRO A 157 -14.74 3.99 14.52
C PRO A 157 -14.55 5.47 14.21
N HIS A 158 -15.54 6.28 14.57
CA HIS A 158 -15.50 7.73 14.37
C HIS A 158 -14.11 8.21 14.79
N LEU A 159 -13.40 8.90 13.89
CA LEU A 159 -11.96 9.22 14.06
C LEU A 159 -11.66 9.93 15.41
N GLU A 160 -12.67 10.50 16.04
CA GLU A 160 -12.64 11.09 17.40
C GLU A 160 -12.34 10.09 18.52
N THR A 161 -12.52 8.78 18.34
CA THR A 161 -12.22 7.78 19.39
C THR A 161 -10.75 7.33 19.37
N LEU A 162 -9.95 7.80 18.40
CA LEU A 162 -8.55 7.40 18.19
C LEU A 162 -7.52 8.51 18.47
N LEU A 163 -7.98 9.71 18.85
CA LEU A 163 -7.17 10.85 19.29
C LEU A 163 -7.49 11.18 20.75
#